data_AF-A0A534V262-F1
#
_entry.id   AF-A0A534V262-F1
#
_cell.length_a   1.000
_cell.length_b   1.000
_cell.length_c   1.000
_cell.angle_alpha   90.00
_cell.angle_beta   90.00
_cell.angle_gamma   90.00
#
_symmetry.space_group_name_H-M   'P 1'
#
loop_
_entity.id
_entity.type
_entity.pdbx_description
1 polymer ?
#
loop_
_entity_poly.entity_id
_entity_poly.type
_entity_poly.pdbx_seq_one_letter_code
_entity_poly.pdbx_strand_id
1 'polypeptide(L)'
;MADQNNPLVVPCKTLEEDLVLFHYGDLAGTERHALQSHLIGCTGCAAYLRELGNLLPLTVKADEPAQTFWDDYSRELRHKLDATTEKKLWWQNLAVIFQPRLLSATAGAAVVAIALAFTLGKGVWPTKDIPHDDEAMMEALPVAENLEFFKAMDVLDDLDLLESMGSQSGAA
;
A
#
# COMPACT_ATOMS: atom_id res chain seq x y z
N MET A 1 -34.29 -40.23 -0.64
CA MET A 1 -33.50 -40.77 -1.76
C MET A 1 -32.96 -39.58 -2.52
N ALA A 2 -31.73 -39.16 -2.21
CA ALA A 2 -31.07 -38.03 -2.87
C ALA A 2 -29.99 -38.62 -3.78
N ASP A 3 -30.08 -38.29 -5.05
CA ASP A 3 -29.23 -38.75 -6.15
C ASP A 3 -27.80 -38.20 -5.95
N GLN A 4 -26.84 -39.08 -5.67
CA GLN A 4 -25.43 -38.76 -5.40
C GLN A 4 -24.58 -38.74 -6.68
N ASN A 5 -25.13 -38.34 -7.81
CA ASN A 5 -24.36 -38.11 -9.03
C ASN A 5 -24.03 -36.63 -9.20
N ASN A 6 -23.22 -36.07 -8.29
CA ASN A 6 -22.46 -34.88 -8.62
C ASN A 6 -21.16 -35.37 -9.28
N PRO A 7 -21.01 -35.30 -10.62
CA PRO A 7 -19.74 -35.65 -11.24
C PRO A 7 -18.69 -34.78 -10.57
N LEU A 8 -17.66 -35.38 -9.99
CA LEU A 8 -16.56 -34.63 -9.39
C LEU A 8 -16.12 -33.61 -10.43
N VAL A 9 -16.42 -32.34 -10.18
CA VAL A 9 -16.19 -31.26 -11.12
C VAL A 9 -14.69 -31.00 -11.05
N VAL A 10 -13.93 -31.70 -11.88
CA VAL A 10 -12.48 -31.67 -11.87
C VAL A 10 -12.00 -30.35 -12.48
N PRO A 11 -11.15 -29.58 -11.79
CA PRO A 11 -10.56 -28.37 -12.37
C PRO A 11 -9.59 -28.72 -13.51
N CYS A 12 -9.25 -27.72 -14.32
CA CYS A 12 -8.18 -27.88 -15.30
C CYS A 12 -6.84 -28.08 -14.57
N LYS A 13 -6.17 -29.20 -14.80
CA LYS A 13 -4.89 -29.54 -14.14
C LYS A 13 -3.82 -28.46 -14.25
N THR A 14 -3.78 -27.76 -15.38
CA THR A 14 -2.78 -26.71 -15.64
C THR A 14 -3.03 -25.41 -14.88
N LEU A 15 -4.19 -25.27 -14.23
CA LEU A 15 -4.60 -24.05 -13.53
C LEU A 15 -4.81 -24.29 -12.03
N GLU A 16 -4.55 -25.50 -11.54
CA GLU A 16 -4.83 -25.86 -10.14
C GLU A 16 -4.01 -25.01 -9.15
N GLU A 17 -2.72 -24.80 -9.46
CA GLU A 17 -1.84 -23.92 -8.69
C GLU A 17 -2.33 -22.46 -8.75
N ASP A 18 -2.62 -21.95 -9.95
CA ASP A 18 -3.12 -20.59 -10.13
C ASP A 18 -4.44 -20.34 -9.38
N LEU A 19 -5.32 -21.35 -9.28
CA LEU A 19 -6.56 -21.26 -8.50
C LEU A 19 -6.30 -21.12 -7.01
N VAL A 20 -5.28 -21.81 -6.49
CA VAL A 20 -4.86 -21.70 -5.08
C VAL A 20 -4.24 -20.33 -4.82
N LEU A 21 -3.32 -19.88 -5.68
CA LEU A 21 -2.72 -18.54 -5.59
C LEU A 21 -3.76 -17.43 -5.73
N PHE A 22 -4.75 -17.62 -6.60
CA PHE A 22 -5.86 -16.69 -6.75
C PHE A 22 -6.71 -16.59 -5.48
N HIS A 23 -6.94 -17.70 -4.77
CA HIS A 23 -7.68 -17.71 -3.50
C HIS A 23 -7.00 -16.85 -2.43
N TYR A 24 -5.67 -16.96 -2.30
CA TYR A 24 -4.91 -16.21 -1.31
C TYR A 24 -4.60 -14.77 -1.70
N GLY A 25 -4.85 -14.39 -2.96
CA GLY A 25 -4.55 -13.05 -3.43
C GLY A 25 -3.14 -12.89 -4.02
N ASP A 26 -2.40 -13.99 -4.21
CA ASP A 26 -0.97 -13.98 -4.54
C ASP A 26 -0.68 -14.05 -6.06
N LEU A 27 -1.70 -14.18 -6.89
CA LEU A 27 -1.54 -14.19 -8.34
C LEU A 27 -1.20 -12.79 -8.89
N ALA A 28 -0.32 -12.69 -9.89
CA ALA A 28 0.04 -11.40 -10.49
C ALA A 28 -1.16 -10.78 -11.23
N GLY A 29 -1.14 -9.45 -11.44
CA GLY A 29 -2.26 -8.72 -12.03
C GLY A 29 -2.73 -9.26 -13.39
N THR A 30 -1.79 -9.56 -14.30
CA THR A 30 -2.10 -10.09 -15.64
C THR A 30 -2.68 -11.51 -15.59
N GLU A 31 -2.08 -12.37 -14.78
CA GLU A 31 -2.51 -13.76 -14.57
C GLU A 31 -3.89 -13.82 -13.90
N ARG A 32 -4.13 -12.91 -12.94
CA ARG A 32 -5.43 -12.75 -12.28
C ARG A 32 -6.54 -12.45 -13.28
N HIS A 33 -6.33 -11.51 -14.20
CA HIS A 33 -7.35 -11.18 -15.22
C HIS A 33 -7.57 -12.33 -16.21
N ALA A 34 -6.51 -13.04 -16.59
CA ALA A 34 -6.61 -14.21 -17.47
C ALA A 34 -7.41 -15.34 -16.79
N LEU A 35 -7.11 -15.64 -15.53
CA LEU A 35 -7.81 -16.66 -14.76
C LEU A 35 -9.26 -16.26 -14.48
N GLN A 36 -9.54 -15.00 -14.15
CA GLN A 36 -10.93 -14.51 -14.01
C GLN A 36 -11.73 -14.70 -15.29
N SER A 37 -11.13 -14.42 -16.44
CA SER A 37 -11.77 -14.65 -17.75
C SER A 37 -12.05 -16.15 -17.96
N HIS A 38 -11.12 -17.03 -17.57
CA HIS A 38 -11.33 -18.48 -17.62
C HIS A 38 -12.46 -18.94 -16.69
N LEU A 39 -12.57 -18.39 -15.48
CA LEU A 39 -13.60 -18.76 -14.50
C LEU A 39 -15.02 -18.46 -14.98
N ILE A 40 -15.22 -17.50 -15.88
CA ILE A 40 -16.52 -17.21 -16.51
C ILE A 40 -16.93 -18.37 -17.44
N GLY A 41 -15.98 -19.00 -18.13
CA GLY A 41 -16.21 -20.05 -19.11
C GLY A 41 -16.08 -21.48 -18.59
N CYS A 42 -15.45 -21.68 -17.43
CA CYS A 42 -15.14 -23.01 -16.89
C CYS A 42 -15.82 -23.24 -15.54
N THR A 43 -16.91 -24.02 -15.56
CA THR A 43 -17.64 -24.43 -14.35
C THR A 43 -16.79 -25.34 -13.44
N GLY A 44 -15.86 -26.10 -14.03
CA GLY A 44 -14.76 -26.85 -13.41
C GLY A 44 -14.04 -26.07 -12.31
N CYS A 45 -13.27 -25.10 -12.79
CA CYS A 45 -12.42 -24.25 -11.98
C CYS A 45 -13.24 -23.35 -11.03
N ALA A 46 -14.41 -22.86 -11.45
CA ALA A 46 -15.29 -22.07 -10.60
C ALA A 46 -15.87 -22.88 -9.42
N ALA A 47 -16.19 -24.16 -9.62
CA ALA A 47 -16.64 -25.03 -8.54
C ALA A 47 -15.49 -25.39 -7.59
N TYR A 48 -14.32 -25.73 -8.13
CA TYR A 48 -13.12 -25.98 -7.32
C TYR A 48 -12.78 -24.80 -6.42
N LEU A 49 -12.75 -23.58 -6.96
CA LEU A 49 -12.43 -22.38 -6.17
C LEU A 49 -13.45 -22.12 -5.05
N ARG A 50 -14.72 -22.40 -5.31
CA ARG A 50 -15.79 -22.29 -4.30
C ARG A 50 -15.61 -23.33 -3.19
N GLU A 51 -15.29 -24.57 -3.57
CA GLU A 51 -15.03 -25.65 -2.62
C GLU A 51 -13.80 -25.33 -1.76
N LEU A 52 -12.73 -24.86 -2.39
CA LEU A 52 -11.52 -24.41 -1.70
C LEU A 52 -11.84 -23.33 -0.65
N GLY A 53 -12.62 -22.32 -1.02
CA GLY A 53 -13.06 -21.26 -0.10
C GLY A 53 -13.98 -21.73 1.02
N ASN A 54 -14.68 -22.86 0.86
CA ASN A 54 -15.51 -23.45 1.90
C ASN A 54 -14.71 -24.34 2.85
N LEU A 55 -13.72 -25.08 2.33
CA LEU A 55 -12.96 -26.08 3.09
C LEU A 55 -11.83 -25.46 3.91
N LEU A 56 -11.08 -24.49 3.36
CA LEU A 56 -9.93 -23.90 4.04
C LEU A 56 -10.27 -23.23 5.38
N PRO A 57 -11.38 -22.49 5.54
CA PRO A 57 -11.74 -21.93 6.84
C PRO A 57 -11.96 -22.99 7.93
N LEU A 58 -12.29 -24.24 7.56
CA LEU A 58 -12.48 -25.33 8.51
C LEU A 58 -11.16 -25.88 9.06
N THR A 59 -10.03 -25.63 8.38
CA THR A 59 -8.70 -26.08 8.81
C THR A 59 -8.03 -25.06 9.75
N VAL A 60 -8.53 -23.83 9.78
CA VAL A 60 -8.00 -22.76 10.62
C VAL A 60 -8.78 -22.72 11.93
N LYS A 61 -8.07 -22.85 13.05
CA LYS A 61 -8.65 -22.53 14.35
C LYS A 61 -8.79 -21.00 14.43
N ALA A 62 -10.03 -20.51 14.51
CA ALA A 62 -10.27 -19.10 14.74
C ALA A 62 -9.61 -18.67 16.06
N ASP A 63 -8.65 -17.76 15.97
CA ASP A 63 -8.10 -17.05 17.11
C ASP A 63 -8.84 -15.72 17.22
N GLU A 64 -9.77 -15.63 18.17
CA GLU A 64 -10.56 -14.42 18.38
C GLU A 64 -9.76 -13.48 19.28
N PRO A 65 -9.36 -12.29 18.81
CA PRO A 65 -8.62 -11.35 19.62
C PRO A 65 -9.43 -10.93 20.86
N ALA A 66 -8.75 -10.64 21.96
CA ALA A 66 -9.40 -10.07 23.14
C ALA A 66 -10.06 -8.71 22.83
N GLN A 67 -11.15 -8.35 23.52
CA GLN A 67 -11.87 -7.11 23.25
C GLN A 67 -11.01 -5.84 23.32
N THR A 68 -10.00 -5.82 24.19
CA THR A 68 -9.06 -4.70 24.30
C THR A 68 -8.31 -4.43 23.00
N PHE A 69 -8.00 -5.47 22.21
CA PHE A 69 -7.39 -5.30 20.89
C PHE A 69 -8.32 -4.53 19.94
N TRP A 70 -9.62 -4.87 19.93
CA TRP A 70 -10.61 -4.21 19.07
C TRP A 70 -10.86 -2.76 19.48
N ASP A 71 -10.91 -2.48 20.79
CA ASP A 71 -11.03 -1.13 21.32
C ASP A 71 -9.83 -0.26 20.88
N ASP A 72 -8.62 -0.80 21.01
CA ASP A 72 -7.38 -0.12 20.62
C ASP A 72 -7.29 0.09 19.11
N TYR A 73 -7.56 -0.95 18.32
CA TYR A 73 -7.60 -0.87 16.86
C TYR A 73 -8.61 0.16 16.37
N SER A 74 -9.83 0.15 16.90
CA SER A 74 -10.89 1.07 16.47
C SER A 74 -10.58 2.52 16.83
N ARG A 75 -9.94 2.75 17.98
CA ARG A 75 -9.47 4.08 18.40
C ARG A 75 -8.38 4.59 17.47
N GLU A 76 -7.38 3.76 17.17
CA GLU A 76 -6.29 4.13 16.26
C GLU A 76 -6.80 4.38 14.84
N LEU A 77 -7.74 3.56 14.36
CA LEU A 77 -8.35 3.73 13.04
C LEU A 77 -9.11 5.07 12.93
N ARG A 78 -9.91 5.42 13.95
CA ARG A 78 -10.61 6.72 14.00
C ARG A 78 -9.61 7.87 14.03
N HIS A 79 -8.58 7.79 14.87
CA HIS A 79 -7.53 8.81 14.94
C HIS A 79 -6.83 9.03 13.59
N LYS A 80 -6.50 7.95 12.87
CA LYS A 80 -5.92 8.04 11.52
C LYS A 80 -6.89 8.68 10.50
N LEU A 81 -8.16 8.29 10.54
CA LEU A 81 -9.20 8.87 9.67
C LEU A 81 -9.39 10.37 9.93
N ASP A 82 -9.47 10.76 11.20
CA ASP A 82 -9.60 12.16 11.59
C ASP A 82 -8.38 12.97 11.15
N ALA A 83 -7.17 12.46 11.36
CA ALA A 83 -5.93 13.10 10.90
C ALA A 83 -5.88 13.29 9.37
N THR A 84 -6.41 12.34 8.58
CA THR A 84 -6.50 12.51 7.12
C THR A 84 -7.56 13.54 6.71
N THR A 85 -8.68 13.57 7.42
CA THR A 85 -9.78 14.51 7.19
C THR A 85 -9.37 15.94 7.50
N GLU A 86 -8.73 16.16 8.65
CA GLU A 86 -8.20 17.48 9.05
C GLU A 86 -7.15 18.00 8.07
N LYS A 87 -6.20 17.14 7.65
CA LYS A 87 -5.22 17.52 6.62
C LYS A 87 -5.93 17.95 5.33
N LYS A 88 -6.91 17.19 4.87
CA LYS A 88 -7.67 17.52 3.65
C LYS A 88 -8.43 18.85 3.80
N LEU A 89 -9.08 19.10 4.94
CA LEU A 89 -9.75 20.38 5.21
C LEU A 89 -8.75 21.54 5.27
N TRP A 90 -7.59 21.36 5.89
CA TRP A 90 -6.56 22.38 5.97
C TRP A 90 -6.02 22.75 4.58
N TRP A 91 -5.71 21.75 3.73
CA TRP A 91 -5.29 21.98 2.35
C TRP A 91 -6.40 22.63 1.50
N GLN A 92 -7.66 22.25 1.70
CA GLN A 92 -8.78 22.88 1.02
C GLN A 92 -8.98 24.34 1.43
N ASN A 93 -8.86 24.65 2.73
CA ASN A 93 -8.96 26.02 3.23
C ASN A 93 -7.80 26.89 2.74
N LEU A 94 -6.57 26.37 2.69
CA LEU A 94 -5.44 27.07 2.07
C LEU A 94 -5.67 27.28 0.57
N ALA A 95 -6.17 26.28 -0.15
CA ALA A 95 -6.44 26.40 -1.58
C ALA A 95 -7.46 27.51 -1.87
N VAL A 96 -8.47 27.72 -1.01
CA VAL A 96 -9.43 28.84 -1.12
C VAL A 96 -8.74 30.20 -0.97
N ILE A 97 -7.74 30.33 -0.09
CA ILE A 97 -6.94 31.57 0.05
C ILE A 97 -6.10 31.84 -1.21
N PHE A 98 -5.60 30.78 -1.84
CA PHE A 98 -4.81 30.86 -3.08
C PHE A 98 -5.65 30.79 -4.36
N GLN A 99 -6.99 30.83 -4.28
CA GLN A 99 -7.83 30.86 -5.47
C GLN A 99 -7.62 32.18 -6.25
N PRO A 100 -7.21 32.13 -7.53
CA PRO A 100 -6.90 33.32 -8.34
C PRO A 100 -8.10 34.24 -8.59
N ARG A 101 -9.31 33.81 -8.22
CA ARG A 101 -10.55 34.58 -8.37
C ARG A 101 -10.70 35.72 -7.35
N LEU A 102 -9.97 35.68 -6.22
CA LEU A 102 -9.90 36.79 -5.27
C LEU A 102 -8.85 37.86 -5.64
N LEU A 103 -7.95 37.58 -6.59
CA LEU A 103 -7.00 38.58 -7.11
C LEU A 103 -7.61 39.53 -8.15
N SER A 104 -8.73 39.19 -8.80
CA SER A 104 -9.23 40.02 -9.91
C SER A 104 -9.81 41.38 -9.47
N ALA A 105 -10.13 41.55 -8.18
CA ALA A 105 -10.62 42.83 -7.65
C ALA A 105 -9.57 43.62 -6.84
N THR A 106 -8.53 42.95 -6.31
CA THR A 106 -7.51 43.59 -5.45
C THR A 106 -6.15 43.78 -6.14
N ALA A 107 -5.85 43.03 -7.22
CA ALA A 107 -4.58 43.19 -7.95
C ALA A 107 -4.43 44.58 -8.57
N GLY A 108 -5.53 45.18 -9.07
CA GLY A 108 -5.50 46.55 -9.60
C GLY A 108 -5.13 47.59 -8.55
N ALA A 109 -5.70 47.49 -7.34
CA ALA A 109 -5.43 48.42 -6.25
C ALA A 109 -4.01 48.24 -5.69
N ALA A 110 -3.51 47.01 -5.57
CA ALA A 110 -2.14 46.76 -5.11
C ALA A 110 -1.09 47.28 -6.11
N VAL A 111 -1.27 47.04 -7.42
CA VAL A 111 -0.37 47.59 -8.44
C VAL A 111 -0.41 49.11 -8.47
N VAL A 112 -1.59 49.72 -8.34
CA VAL A 112 -1.73 51.18 -8.24
C VAL A 112 -1.13 51.73 -6.95
N ALA A 113 -1.30 51.06 -5.81
CA ALA A 113 -0.71 51.45 -4.53
C ALA A 113 0.82 51.32 -4.55
N ILE A 114 1.36 50.24 -5.14
CA ILE A 114 2.80 50.05 -5.35
C ILE A 114 3.33 51.13 -6.31
N ALA A 115 2.63 51.41 -7.42
CA ALA A 115 3.02 52.46 -8.35
C ALA A 115 2.96 53.87 -7.71
N LEU A 116 1.94 54.16 -6.91
CA LEU A 116 1.85 55.40 -6.12
C LEU A 116 2.96 55.48 -5.07
N ALA A 117 3.24 54.39 -4.34
CA ALA A 117 4.35 54.34 -3.39
C ALA A 117 5.71 54.50 -4.09
N PHE A 118 5.90 53.96 -5.30
CA PHE A 118 7.15 54.08 -6.04
C PHE A 118 7.33 55.47 -6.69
N THR A 119 6.23 56.10 -7.10
CA THR A 119 6.24 57.43 -7.72
C THR A 119 6.29 58.57 -6.68
N LEU A 120 5.66 58.40 -5.52
CA LEU A 120 5.66 59.37 -4.42
C LEU A 120 6.77 59.11 -3.38
N GLY A 121 7.17 57.86 -3.18
CA GLY A 121 8.14 57.44 -2.16
C GLY A 121 9.60 57.50 -2.58
N LYS A 122 9.93 58.27 -3.63
CA LYS A 122 11.28 58.46 -4.19
C LYS A 122 12.21 59.28 -3.28
N GLY A 123 12.20 58.99 -1.98
CA GLY A 123 13.06 59.62 -0.98
C GLY A 123 13.34 58.78 0.26
N VAL A 124 12.69 57.63 0.49
CA VAL A 124 12.88 56.90 1.76
C VAL A 124 12.70 55.39 1.60
N TRP A 125 13.71 54.67 1.11
CA TRP A 125 14.13 53.44 1.77
C TRP A 125 15.53 52.98 1.34
N PRO A 126 16.36 52.53 2.30
CA PRO A 126 17.74 52.13 2.08
C PRO A 126 17.79 50.72 1.46
N THR A 127 18.63 50.56 0.45
CA THR A 127 18.99 49.27 -0.12
C THR A 127 19.74 48.47 0.94
N LYS A 128 19.12 47.41 1.45
CA LYS A 128 19.82 46.36 2.18
C LYS A 128 20.05 45.22 1.18
N ASP A 129 21.31 45.08 0.80
CA ASP A 129 21.81 44.07 -0.12
C ASP A 129 21.45 42.66 0.38
N ILE A 130 20.88 41.86 -0.52
CA ILE A 130 20.66 40.42 -0.35
C ILE A 130 21.80 39.73 -1.09
N PRO A 131 22.68 38.97 -0.41
CA PRO A 131 23.67 38.15 -1.09
C PRO A 131 23.02 36.96 -1.80
N HIS A 132 23.54 36.73 -2.99
CA HIS A 132 23.27 35.67 -3.94
C HIS A 132 24.00 34.36 -3.56
N ASP A 133 23.44 33.24 -4.01
CA ASP A 133 23.99 31.88 -4.13
C ASP A 133 24.12 31.00 -2.87
N ASP A 134 23.44 29.85 -2.90
CA ASP A 134 24.11 28.60 -3.30
C ASP A 134 23.10 27.45 -3.53
N GLU A 135 23.07 27.02 -4.78
CA GLU A 135 22.41 25.84 -5.32
C GLU A 135 23.44 24.69 -5.34
N ALA A 136 23.72 24.05 -4.19
CA ALA A 136 24.54 22.83 -4.14
C ALA A 136 24.47 22.10 -2.79
N MET A 137 23.50 21.19 -2.61
CA MET A 137 23.69 19.95 -1.85
C MET A 137 22.51 19.00 -2.08
N MET A 138 22.59 18.34 -3.22
CA MET A 138 21.83 17.13 -3.54
C MET A 138 22.76 15.97 -3.22
N GLU A 139 22.66 15.33 -2.04
CA GLU A 139 23.17 13.97 -1.84
C GLU A 139 22.76 13.34 -0.49
N ALA A 140 22.51 12.03 -0.56
CA ALA A 140 22.41 11.04 0.52
C ALA A 140 21.11 11.00 1.35
N LEU A 141 20.13 10.23 0.84
CA LEU A 141 19.19 9.49 1.70
C LEU A 141 19.93 8.32 2.37
N PRO A 142 19.80 8.08 3.69
CA PRO A 142 20.44 6.96 4.36
C PRO A 142 19.67 5.65 4.12
N VAL A 143 20.13 4.84 3.15
CA VAL A 143 19.74 3.43 2.99
C VAL A 143 20.77 2.58 3.72
N ALA A 144 20.64 2.45 5.04
CA ALA A 144 21.53 1.57 5.83
C ALA A 144 20.82 0.76 6.94
N GLU A 145 19.53 0.96 7.18
CA GLU A 145 18.85 0.35 8.33
C GLU A 145 18.15 -1.00 8.06
N ASN A 146 18.15 -1.50 6.82
CA ASN A 146 17.45 -2.74 6.45
C ASN A 146 18.36 -3.92 6.07
N LEU A 147 19.65 -3.89 6.40
CA LEU A 147 20.56 -5.02 6.16
C LEU A 147 20.40 -6.16 7.20
N GLU A 148 19.77 -5.91 8.35
CA GLU A 148 19.55 -6.96 9.35
C GLU A 148 18.34 -7.86 9.05
N PHE A 149 17.42 -7.42 8.18
CA PHE A 149 16.27 -8.22 7.76
C PHE A 149 16.68 -9.38 6.83
N PHE A 150 17.70 -9.18 5.98
CA PHE A 150 18.19 -10.22 5.06
C PHE A 150 18.94 -11.36 5.76
N LYS A 151 19.41 -11.15 7.00
CA LYS A 151 20.08 -12.18 7.79
C LYS A 151 19.16 -13.33 8.20
N ALA A 152 17.84 -13.15 8.15
CA ALA A 152 16.87 -14.20 8.46
C ALA A 152 16.59 -15.14 7.27
N MET A 153 17.04 -14.82 6.05
CA MET A 153 16.92 -15.70 4.89
C MET A 153 18.09 -16.70 4.76
N ASP A 154 19.25 -16.37 5.34
CA ASP A 154 20.47 -17.22 5.32
C ASP A 154 20.36 -18.45 6.25
N VAL A 155 19.33 -18.51 7.10
CA VAL A 155 19.08 -19.61 8.05
C VAL A 155 18.39 -20.80 7.36
N LEU A 156 17.79 -20.60 6.19
CA LEU A 156 17.14 -21.68 5.44
C LEU A 156 18.14 -22.55 4.65
N ASP A 157 19.37 -22.09 4.43
CA ASP A 157 20.43 -22.86 3.78
C ASP A 157 21.06 -23.91 4.73
N ASP A 158 20.90 -23.77 6.05
CA ASP A 158 21.45 -24.72 7.04
C ASP A 158 20.57 -25.98 7.24
N LEU A 159 19.40 -26.07 6.58
CA LEU A 159 18.54 -27.25 6.65
C LEU A 159 19.08 -28.44 5.82
N ASP A 160 19.90 -28.16 4.79
CA ASP A 160 20.53 -29.20 3.96
C ASP A 160 21.70 -29.92 4.70
N LEU A 161 22.28 -29.25 5.70
CA LEU A 161 23.35 -29.83 6.54
C LEU A 161 22.82 -30.86 7.55
N LEU A 162 21.58 -30.72 8.01
CA LEU A 162 20.97 -31.63 8.99
C LEU A 162 20.51 -32.97 8.38
N GLU A 163 20.23 -33.01 7.07
CA GLU A 163 19.89 -34.25 6.37
C GLU A 163 21.11 -35.17 6.19
N SER A 164 22.30 -34.59 6.01
CA SER A 164 23.54 -35.36 5.87
C SER A 164 23.94 -36.13 7.15
N MET A 165 23.65 -35.56 8.33
CA MET A 165 24.00 -36.16 9.63
C MET A 165 23.00 -37.25 10.09
N GLY A 166 21.75 -37.20 9.62
CA GLY A 166 20.75 -38.24 9.86
C GLY A 166 21.09 -39.56 9.16
N SER A 167 21.77 -39.52 8.01
CA SER A 167 22.09 -40.71 7.21
C SER A 167 23.26 -41.55 7.76
N GLN A 168 24.15 -40.97 8.57
CA GLN A 168 25.32 -41.69 9.11
C GLN A 168 25.08 -42.39 10.46
N SER A 169 23.96 -42.13 11.14
CA SER A 169 23.65 -42.78 12.42
C SER A 169 22.86 -44.10 12.29
N GLY A 170 22.59 -44.56 11.06
CA GLY A 170 21.82 -45.78 10.76
C GLY A 170 22.66 -47.03 10.44
N ALA A 171 23.98 -47.01 10.64
CA ALA A 171 24.84 -48.16 10.39
C ALA A 171 25.80 -48.43 11.56
N ALA A 172 25.26 -49.00 12.64
CA ALA A 172 26.01 -49.75 13.65
C ALA A 172 25.10 -50.82 14.28
#